data_AF-A0A444IY08-F1
#
_entry.id   AF-A0A444IY08-F1
#
_cell.length_a   1.000
_cell.length_b   1.000
_cell.length_c   1.000
_cell.angle_alpha   90.00
_cell.angle_beta   90.00
_cell.angle_gamma   90.00
#
_symmetry.space_group_name_H-M   'P 1'
#
loop_
_entity.id
_entity.type
_entity.pdbx_description
1 polymer ?
#
loop_
_entity_poly.entity_id
_entity_poly.type
_entity_poly.pdbx_seq_one_letter_code
_entity_poly.pdbx_strand_id
1 'polypeptide(L)'
;MFDFLQGTLSSLGRKYTMAVTGFLLGVFLLIHAVGNSFVFIGKDAFNAYAEQLHSLGPLVPVAEILLLIIFLSHIFIGITLFLKNQDAAGSRYAVKTSSGGETWGSRTMPWTGLIILAFLLLHLFNVRFVDQILPIADVVEQTLAYPLYTFLYLAGITA
;
A
#
# COMPACT_ATOMS: atom_id res chain seq x y z
N MET A 1 -9.36 28.24 -7.60
CA MET A 1 -9.44 27.17 -6.58
C MET A 1 -10.58 26.19 -6.85
N PHE A 2 -11.81 26.66 -7.12
CA PHE A 2 -12.95 25.79 -7.48
C PHE A 2 -12.75 24.99 -8.79
N ASP A 3 -12.15 25.57 -9.83
CA ASP A 3 -11.93 24.86 -11.11
C ASP A 3 -10.89 23.73 -11.03
N PHE A 4 -9.87 23.89 -10.18
CA PHE A 4 -8.87 22.85 -9.91
C PHE A 4 -9.49 21.64 -9.20
N LEU A 5 -10.38 21.90 -8.23
CA LEU A 5 -11.12 20.85 -7.52
C LEU A 5 -12.17 20.18 -8.43
N GLN A 6 -12.82 20.92 -9.32
CA GLN A 6 -13.70 20.32 -10.33
C GLN A 6 -12.92 19.45 -11.33
N GLY A 7 -11.72 19.87 -11.70
CA GLY A 7 -10.80 19.10 -12.54
C GLY A 7 -10.43 17.75 -11.94
N THR A 8 -10.06 17.70 -10.64
CA THR A 8 -9.73 16.44 -9.94
C THR A 8 -10.96 15.57 -9.67
N LEU A 9 -12.14 16.17 -9.46
CA LEU A 9 -13.41 15.45 -9.26
C LEU A 9 -14.04 14.95 -10.57
N SER A 10 -13.56 15.40 -11.73
CA SER A 10 -14.00 14.91 -13.04
C SER A 10 -13.69 13.42 -13.24
N SER A 11 -14.34 12.77 -14.22
CA SER A 11 -14.06 11.37 -14.56
C SER A 11 -12.60 11.14 -14.94
N LEU A 12 -11.99 12.11 -15.64
CA LEU A 12 -10.61 12.06 -16.07
C LEU A 12 -9.64 12.37 -14.92
N GLY A 13 -9.98 13.36 -14.09
CA GLY A 13 -9.21 13.72 -12.89
C GLY A 13 -9.02 12.54 -11.94
N ARG A 14 -10.10 11.80 -11.65
CA ARG A 14 -10.03 10.60 -10.80
C ARG A 14 -9.08 9.53 -11.35
N LYS A 15 -9.07 9.32 -12.68
CA LYS A 15 -8.16 8.35 -13.30
C LYS A 15 -6.70 8.78 -13.17
N TYR A 16 -6.40 10.06 -13.39
CA TYR A 16 -5.05 10.59 -13.18
C TYR A 16 -4.62 10.50 -11.71
N THR A 17 -5.48 10.91 -10.77
CA THR A 17 -5.15 10.80 -9.35
C THR A 17 -4.97 9.35 -8.91
N MET A 18 -5.77 8.41 -9.41
CA MET A 18 -5.59 6.97 -9.16
C MET A 18 -4.22 6.48 -9.67
N ALA A 19 -3.83 6.87 -10.88
CA ALA A 19 -2.54 6.49 -11.47
C ALA A 19 -1.35 7.09 -10.70
N VAL A 20 -1.40 8.39 -10.37
CA VAL A 20 -0.32 9.07 -9.63
C VAL A 20 -0.17 8.51 -8.23
N THR A 21 -1.27 8.33 -7.50
CA THR A 21 -1.22 7.75 -6.14
C THR A 21 -0.69 6.31 -6.17
N GLY A 22 -1.16 5.47 -7.11
CA GLY A 22 -0.65 4.11 -7.27
C GLY A 22 0.85 4.07 -7.63
N PHE A 23 1.30 4.96 -8.51
CA PHE A 23 2.72 5.08 -8.85
C PHE A 23 3.58 5.46 -7.64
N LEU A 24 3.17 6.46 -6.87
CA LEU A 24 3.90 6.90 -5.69
C LEU A 24 3.97 5.80 -4.62
N LEU A 25 2.86 5.08 -4.38
CA LEU A 25 2.85 3.92 -3.48
C LEU A 25 3.76 2.80 -4.01
N GLY A 26 3.79 2.55 -5.31
CA GLY A 26 4.70 1.58 -5.93
C GLY A 26 6.17 1.94 -5.75
N VAL A 27 6.54 3.21 -5.95
CA VAL A 27 7.92 3.70 -5.68
C VAL A 27 8.27 3.53 -4.20
N PHE A 28 7.36 3.87 -3.30
CA PHE A 28 7.57 3.64 -1.87
C PHE A 28 7.81 2.16 -1.57
N LEU A 29 6.99 1.25 -2.12
CA LEU A 29 7.15 -0.19 -1.93
C LEU A 29 8.50 -0.71 -2.44
N LEU A 30 9.00 -0.19 -3.56
CA LEU A 30 10.34 -0.54 -4.07
C LEU A 30 11.44 -0.13 -3.09
N ILE A 31 11.43 1.12 -2.62
CA ILE A 31 12.41 1.61 -1.64
C ILE A 31 12.30 0.83 -0.34
N HIS A 32 11.07 0.59 0.13
CA HIS A 32 10.80 -0.20 1.32
C HIS A 32 11.35 -1.63 1.19
N ALA A 33 11.12 -2.30 0.06
CA ALA A 33 11.63 -3.65 -0.19
C ALA A 33 13.16 -3.69 -0.26
N VAL A 34 13.80 -2.66 -0.83
CA VAL A 34 15.27 -2.52 -0.83
C VAL A 34 15.79 -2.41 0.60
N GLY A 35 15.20 -1.54 1.43
CA GLY A 35 15.57 -1.43 2.85
C GLY A 35 15.40 -2.74 3.61
N ASN A 36 14.30 -3.46 3.39
CA ASN A 36 14.06 -4.77 3.98
C ASN A 36 15.05 -5.85 3.51
N SER A 37 15.55 -5.74 2.28
CA SER A 37 16.51 -6.71 1.73
C SER A 37 17.84 -6.72 2.47
N PHE A 38 18.17 -5.67 3.26
CA PHE A 38 19.34 -5.69 4.14
C PHE A 38 19.30 -6.79 5.20
N VAL A 39 18.13 -7.35 5.50
CA VAL A 39 18.00 -8.54 6.36
C VAL A 39 18.83 -9.73 5.84
N PHE A 40 19.02 -9.85 4.52
CA PHE A 40 19.82 -10.92 3.92
C PHE A 40 21.34 -10.68 4.04
N ILE A 41 21.75 -9.44 4.30
CA ILE A 41 23.16 -9.09 4.55
C ILE A 41 23.52 -9.35 6.01
N GLY A 42 22.61 -9.04 6.93
CA GLY A 42 22.75 -9.32 8.36
C GLY A 42 22.03 -8.30 9.24
N LYS A 43 21.85 -8.64 10.52
CA LYS A 43 21.14 -7.79 11.49
C LYS A 43 21.75 -6.41 11.63
N ASP A 44 23.09 -6.33 11.70
CA ASP A 44 23.80 -5.06 11.87
C ASP A 44 23.57 -4.11 10.69
N ALA A 45 23.59 -4.65 9.47
CA ALA A 45 23.35 -3.86 8.26
C ALA A 45 21.89 -3.35 8.18
N PHE A 46 20.93 -4.19 8.58
CA PHE A 46 19.52 -3.81 8.64
C PHE A 46 19.24 -2.73 9.70
N ASN A 47 19.80 -2.90 10.90
CA ASN A 47 19.68 -1.92 11.98
C ASN A 47 20.37 -0.60 11.62
N ALA A 48 21.59 -0.64 11.06
CA ALA A 48 22.30 0.56 10.63
C ALA A 48 21.53 1.35 9.56
N TYR A 49 20.88 0.66 8.61
CA TYR A 49 20.02 1.31 7.63
C TYR A 49 18.81 1.99 8.29
N ALA A 50 18.15 1.32 9.23
CA ALA A 50 17.01 1.89 9.96
C ALA A 50 17.41 3.11 10.81
N GLU A 51 18.55 3.03 11.50
CA GLU A 51 19.12 4.14 12.26
C GLU A 51 19.46 5.35 11.37
N GLN A 52 20.09 5.10 10.22
CA GLN A 52 20.41 6.14 9.23
C GLN A 52 19.16 6.82 8.67
N LEU A 53 18.06 6.07 8.50
CA LEU A 53 16.80 6.63 8.06
C LEU A 53 16.19 7.51 9.16
N HIS A 54 16.17 7.03 10.41
CA HIS A 54 15.68 7.80 11.56
C HIS A 54 16.55 9.03 11.88
N SER A 55 17.85 9.01 11.54
CA SER A 55 18.75 10.16 11.72
C SER A 55 18.39 11.35 10.82
N LEU A 56 17.51 11.18 9.83
CA LEU A 56 16.95 12.27 9.02
C LEU A 56 15.97 13.16 9.80
N GLY A 57 15.66 12.81 11.06
CA GLY A 57 14.86 13.62 11.97
C GLY A 57 13.42 13.81 11.47
N PRO A 58 12.92 15.06 11.35
CA PRO A 58 11.52 15.32 11.04
C PRO A 58 11.09 14.88 9.64
N LEU A 59 12.04 14.56 8.74
CA LEU A 59 11.72 14.09 7.39
C LEU A 59 10.97 12.76 7.40
N VAL A 60 11.26 11.87 8.35
CA VAL A 60 10.60 10.55 8.44
C VAL A 60 9.12 10.70 8.81
N PRO A 61 8.73 11.39 9.91
CA PRO A 61 7.32 11.63 10.21
C PRO A 61 6.56 12.39 9.10
N VAL A 62 7.21 13.34 8.42
CA VAL A 62 6.59 14.06 7.29
C VAL A 62 6.31 13.10 6.14
N ALA A 63 7.26 12.23 5.78
CA ALA A 63 7.07 11.22 4.75
C ALA A 63 5.94 10.25 5.10
N GLU A 64 5.82 9.83 6.37
CA GLU A 64 4.74 8.96 6.84
C GLU A 64 3.36 9.60 6.71
N ILE A 65 3.21 10.85 7.14
CA ILE A 65 1.95 11.59 7.01
C ILE A 65 1.59 11.75 5.53
N LEU A 66 2.57 12.07 4.68
CA LEU A 66 2.37 12.19 3.24
C LEU A 66 1.93 10.86 2.62
N LEU A 67 2.60 9.75 2.96
CA LEU A 67 2.24 8.41 2.50
C LEU A 67 0.84 8.01 2.96
N LEU A 68 0.47 8.33 4.20
CA LEU A 68 -0.88 8.08 4.70
C LEU A 68 -1.93 8.84 3.88
N ILE A 69 -1.70 10.13 3.58
CA ILE A 69 -2.60 10.94 2.75
C ILE A 69 -2.73 10.33 1.34
N ILE A 70 -1.61 9.94 0.73
CA ILE A 70 -1.59 9.31 -0.61
C ILE A 70 -2.37 7.99 -0.58
N PHE A 71 -2.14 7.15 0.44
CA PHE A 71 -2.80 5.85 0.60
C PHE A 71 -4.31 5.98 0.79
N LEU A 72 -4.75 6.87 1.68
CA LEU A 72 -6.18 7.13 1.89
C LEU A 72 -6.85 7.68 0.61
N SER A 73 -6.16 8.58 -0.10
CA SER A 73 -6.63 9.11 -1.39
C SER A 73 -6.76 7.99 -2.44
N HIS A 74 -5.78 7.08 -2.49
CA HIS A 74 -5.77 5.94 -3.39
C HIS A 74 -6.97 5.01 -3.14
N ILE A 75 -7.20 4.62 -1.89
CA ILE A 75 -8.33 3.76 -1.51
C ILE A 75 -9.66 4.44 -1.83
N PHE A 76 -9.82 5.71 -1.44
CA PHE A 76 -11.08 6.43 -1.64
C PHE A 76 -11.46 6.50 -3.12
N ILE A 77 -10.49 6.83 -3.98
CA ILE A 77 -10.73 6.90 -5.43
C ILE A 77 -10.93 5.51 -6.02
N GLY A 78 -10.17 4.51 -5.58
CA GLY A 78 -10.31 3.12 -6.00
C GLY A 78 -11.72 2.57 -5.72
N ILE A 79 -12.23 2.75 -4.50
CA ILE A 79 -13.60 2.37 -4.11
C ILE A 79 -14.62 3.14 -4.95
N THR A 80 -14.43 4.44 -5.13
CA THR A 80 -15.35 5.27 -5.93
C THR A 80 -15.43 4.78 -7.38
N LEU A 81 -14.30 4.41 -7.98
CA LEU A 81 -14.26 3.87 -9.35
C LEU A 81 -14.85 2.47 -9.42
N PHE A 82 -14.61 1.63 -8.41
CA PHE A 82 -15.19 0.29 -8.31
C PHE A 82 -16.73 0.34 -8.27
N LEU A 83 -17.30 1.17 -7.40
CA LEU A 83 -18.75 1.32 -7.28
C LEU A 83 -19.36 1.87 -8.58
N LYS A 84 -18.75 2.89 -9.19
CA LYS A 84 -19.21 3.44 -10.47
C LYS A 84 -19.16 2.43 -11.61
N ASN A 85 -18.11 1.61 -11.66
CA ASN A 85 -18.00 0.54 -12.65
C ASN A 85 -19.05 -0.54 -12.42
N GLN A 86 -19.39 -0.82 -11.17
CA GLN A 86 -20.45 -1.76 -10.81
C GLN A 86 -21.83 -1.23 -11.21
N ASP A 87 -22.13 0.05 -10.94
CA ASP A 87 -23.38 0.70 -11.33
C ASP A 87 -23.53 0.77 -12.87
N ALA A 88 -22.43 1.03 -13.58
CA ALA A 88 -22.41 1.11 -15.04
C ALA A 88 -22.50 -0.26 -15.73
N ALA A 89 -22.24 -1.37 -15.03
CA ALA A 89 -22.25 -2.71 -15.60
C ALA A 89 -23.66 -3.22 -15.98
N GLY A 90 -24.73 -2.51 -15.59
CA GLY A 90 -26.10 -2.82 -15.97
C GLY A 90 -26.67 -4.08 -15.29
N SER A 91 -27.76 -4.62 -15.86
CA SER A 91 -28.47 -5.82 -15.35
C SER A 91 -27.57 -7.05 -15.27
N ARG A 92 -27.87 -7.98 -14.34
CA ARG A 92 -27.21 -9.29 -14.15
C ARG A 92 -27.10 -10.13 -15.45
N TYR A 93 -27.95 -9.84 -16.45
CA TYR A 93 -27.98 -10.53 -17.75
C TYR A 93 -27.35 -9.74 -18.89
N ALA A 94 -26.82 -8.54 -18.63
CA ALA A 94 -26.06 -7.81 -19.62
C ALA A 94 -24.79 -8.61 -19.94
N VAL A 95 -24.64 -9.02 -21.20
CA VAL A 95 -23.41 -9.65 -21.68
C VAL A 95 -22.30 -8.64 -21.47
N LYS A 96 -21.40 -8.92 -20.52
CA LYS A 96 -20.17 -8.15 -20.34
C LYS A 96 -19.34 -8.32 -21.61
N THR A 97 -19.52 -7.42 -22.57
CA THR A 97 -18.57 -7.29 -23.66
C THR A 97 -17.31 -6.72 -23.03
N SER A 98 -16.20 -7.44 -23.12
CA SER A 98 -14.87 -6.97 -22.71
C SER A 98 -14.38 -5.85 -23.64
N SER A 99 -15.24 -4.88 -23.94
CA SER A 99 -15.01 -3.81 -24.91
C SER A 99 -13.93 -2.82 -24.46
N GLY A 100 -13.47 -2.92 -23.20
CA GLY A 100 -12.45 -2.04 -22.60
C GLY A 100 -11.18 -2.71 -22.04
N GLY A 101 -10.94 -4.01 -22.28
CA GLY A 101 -9.67 -4.65 -21.88
C GLY A 101 -9.54 -5.00 -20.38
N GLU A 102 -10.60 -5.55 -19.78
CA GLU A 102 -10.58 -6.06 -18.40
C GLU A 102 -9.59 -7.25 -18.26
N THR A 103 -8.51 -7.06 -17.50
CA THR A 103 -7.51 -8.10 -17.23
C THR A 103 -7.83 -8.88 -15.96
N TRP A 104 -7.26 -10.07 -15.80
CA TRP A 104 -7.39 -10.85 -14.56
C TRP A 104 -6.95 -10.05 -13.32
N GLY A 105 -5.85 -9.31 -13.42
CA GLY A 105 -5.42 -8.40 -12.36
C GLY A 105 -6.49 -7.36 -12.02
N SER A 106 -7.06 -6.69 -13.03
CA SER A 106 -8.11 -5.67 -12.79
C SER A 106 -9.37 -6.24 -12.11
N ARG A 107 -9.69 -7.52 -12.33
CA ARG A 107 -10.81 -8.21 -11.67
C ARG A 107 -10.57 -8.49 -10.20
N THR A 108 -9.33 -8.84 -9.84
CA THR A 108 -8.96 -9.19 -8.47
C THR A 108 -8.56 -8.00 -7.63
N MET A 109 -8.28 -6.83 -8.24
CA MET A 109 -7.85 -5.58 -7.56
C MET A 109 -8.62 -5.24 -6.26
N PRO A 110 -9.96 -5.34 -6.17
CA PRO A 110 -10.66 -5.04 -4.92
C PRO A 110 -10.31 -6.03 -3.81
N TRP A 111 -10.15 -7.31 -4.15
CA TRP A 111 -9.82 -8.38 -3.21
C TRP A 111 -8.37 -8.29 -2.75
N THR A 112 -7.44 -8.08 -3.69
CA THR A 112 -6.03 -7.89 -3.34
C THR A 112 -5.83 -6.63 -2.50
N GLY A 113 -6.54 -5.54 -2.83
CA GLY A 113 -6.52 -4.32 -2.01
C GLY A 113 -7.02 -4.52 -0.57
N LEU A 114 -8.04 -5.36 -0.35
CA LEU A 114 -8.49 -5.72 1.00
C LEU A 114 -7.45 -6.54 1.76
N ILE A 115 -6.80 -7.49 1.09
CA ILE A 115 -5.70 -8.28 1.70
C ILE A 115 -4.54 -7.36 2.09
N ILE A 116 -4.14 -6.45 1.20
CA ILE A 116 -3.09 -5.45 1.46
C ILE A 116 -3.49 -4.55 2.63
N LEU A 117 -4.75 -4.11 2.73
CA LEU A 117 -5.21 -3.26 3.84
C LEU A 117 -5.12 -4.00 5.18
N ALA A 118 -5.56 -5.26 5.24
CA ALA A 118 -5.45 -6.09 6.43
C ALA A 118 -3.98 -6.33 6.81
N PHE A 119 -3.14 -6.65 5.81
CA PHE A 119 -1.70 -6.80 5.99
C PHE A 119 -1.04 -5.51 6.51
N LEU A 120 -1.39 -4.35 5.95
CA LEU A 120 -0.82 -3.06 6.35
C LEU A 120 -1.13 -2.74 7.81
N LEU A 121 -2.36 -2.95 8.26
CA LEU A 121 -2.73 -2.74 9.67
C LEU A 121 -1.88 -3.62 10.58
N LEU A 122 -1.81 -4.92 10.28
CA LEU A 122 -0.99 -5.88 11.02
C LEU A 122 0.49 -5.51 11.01
N HIS A 123 1.02 -5.13 9.84
CA HIS A 123 2.40 -4.70 9.65
C HIS A 123 2.75 -3.47 10.51
N LEU A 124 1.86 -2.46 10.54
CA LEU A 124 2.05 -1.27 11.37
C LEU A 124 1.99 -1.61 12.86
N PHE A 125 1.05 -2.45 13.30
CA PHE A 125 0.97 -2.87 14.70
C PHE A 125 2.23 -3.59 15.17
N ASN A 126 2.77 -4.49 14.35
CA ASN A 126 3.90 -5.32 14.74
C ASN A 126 5.25 -4.58 14.67
N VAL A 127 5.39 -3.61 13.76
CA VAL A 127 6.70 -2.99 13.46
C VAL A 127 6.76 -1.52 13.86
N ARG A 128 5.68 -0.76 13.65
CA ARG A 128 5.67 0.69 13.89
C ARG A 128 5.19 1.05 15.30
N PHE A 129 4.12 0.41 15.77
CA PHE A 129 3.48 0.75 17.05
C PHE A 129 3.97 -0.08 18.23
N VAL A 130 4.93 -0.99 18.01
CA VAL A 130 5.60 -1.69 19.09
C VAL A 130 6.62 -0.77 19.75
N ASP A 131 6.79 -0.90 21.07
CA ASP A 131 7.81 -0.15 21.80
C ASP A 131 9.20 -0.51 21.27
N GLN A 132 9.92 0.48 20.73
CA GLN A 132 11.25 0.31 20.10
C GLN A 132 12.37 0.17 21.14
N ILE A 133 12.14 -0.62 22.19
CA ILE A 133 13.13 -0.94 23.22
C ILE A 133 14.19 -1.90 22.65
N LEU A 134 13.80 -2.69 21.66
CA LEU A 134 14.68 -3.63 20.96
C LEU A 134 15.07 -3.10 19.58
N PRO A 135 16.25 -3.48 19.06
CA PRO A 135 16.61 -3.26 17.67
C PRO A 135 15.56 -3.82 16.71
N ILE A 136 15.34 -3.12 15.59
CA ILE A 136 14.28 -3.46 14.64
C ILE A 136 14.46 -4.86 14.03
N ALA A 137 15.70 -5.32 13.84
CA ALA A 137 16.00 -6.67 13.39
C ALA A 137 15.39 -7.75 14.32
N ASP A 138 15.47 -7.53 15.64
CA ASP A 138 15.01 -8.50 16.64
C ASP A 138 13.48 -8.49 16.75
N VAL A 139 12.84 -7.34 16.55
CA VAL A 139 11.37 -7.22 16.44
C VAL A 139 10.87 -8.02 15.24
N VAL A 140 11.51 -7.86 14.08
CA VAL A 140 11.15 -8.57 12.85
C VAL A 140 11.34 -10.07 13.02
N GLU A 141 12.47 -10.50 13.57
CA GLU A 141 12.74 -11.92 13.82
C GLU A 141 11.70 -12.54 14.76
N GLN A 142 11.40 -11.89 15.89
CA GLN A 142 10.41 -12.38 16.84
C GLN A 142 9.01 -12.46 16.21
N THR A 143 8.63 -11.46 15.42
CA THR A 143 7.35 -11.44 14.72
C THR A 143 7.24 -12.60 13.73
N LEU A 144 8.29 -12.83 12.94
CA LEU A 144 8.29 -13.85 11.89
C LEU A 144 8.61 -15.26 12.41
N ALA A 145 9.04 -15.41 13.66
CA ALA A 145 9.20 -16.71 14.32
C ALA A 145 7.86 -17.40 14.58
N TYR A 146 6.76 -16.64 14.66
CA TYR A 146 5.41 -17.18 14.82
C TYR A 146 4.81 -17.57 13.46
N PRO A 147 4.49 -18.86 13.21
CA PRO A 147 4.06 -19.34 11.89
C PRO A 147 2.85 -18.63 11.30
N LEU A 148 1.90 -18.21 12.15
CA LEU A 148 0.72 -17.47 11.71
C LEU A 148 1.10 -16.11 11.13
N TYR A 149 1.96 -15.35 11.80
CA TYR A 149 2.40 -14.06 11.29
C TYR A 149 3.23 -14.24 10.02
N THR A 150 4.11 -15.24 9.95
CA THR A 150 4.83 -15.57 8.70
C THR A 150 3.88 -15.78 7.53
N PHE A 151 2.84 -16.59 7.72
CA PHE A 151 1.83 -16.85 6.68
C PHE A 151 1.09 -15.57 6.26
N LEU A 152 0.66 -14.75 7.22
CA LEU A 152 -0.04 -13.49 6.95
C LEU A 152 0.85 -12.48 6.20
N TYR A 153 2.15 -12.42 6.54
CA TYR A 153 3.11 -11.59 5.82
C TYR A 153 3.34 -12.08 4.39
N LEU A 154 3.48 -13.40 4.19
CA LEU A 154 3.60 -13.98 2.84
C LEU A 154 2.37 -13.67 1.98
N ALA A 155 1.17 -13.86 2.55
CA ALA A 155 -0.08 -13.54 1.85
C ALA A 155 -0.13 -12.06 1.45
N GLY A 156 0.25 -11.15 2.35
CA GLY A 156 0.29 -9.71 2.09
C GLY A 156 1.30 -9.30 1.02
N ILE A 157 2.47 -9.93 0.98
CA ILE A 157 3.51 -9.66 -0.02
C ILE A 157 3.10 -10.12 -1.42
N THR A 158 2.30 -11.20 -1.51
CA THR A 158 1.86 -11.77 -2.79
C THR A 158 0.56 -11.20 -3.36
N ALA A 159 -0.15 -10.37 -2.58
CA ALA A 159 -1.42 -9.77 -2.96
C ALA A 159 -1.22 -8.52 -3.84
#